data_AF-A0A0D7AR76-F1
#
_entry.id   AF-A0A0D7AR76-F1
#
_cell.length_a   1.000
_cell.length_b   1.000
_cell.length_c   1.000
_cell.angle_alpha   90.00
_cell.angle_beta   90.00
_cell.angle_gamma   90.00
#
_symmetry.space_group_name_H-M   'P 1'
#
loop_
_entity.id
_entity.type
_entity.pdbx_description
1 polymer ?
#
loop_
_entity_poly.entity_id
_entity_poly.type
_entity_poly.pdbx_seq_one_letter_code
_entity_poly.pdbx_strand_id
1 'polypeptide(L)'
;MPGAAKVTALLEVIDFQPDNFEGLPKYRDQNPHLQKTKCGDEPEMTVITSAVYLQETMFDRPYILLSILLANMEPALAKEIRTMPAKFLAAVNFGAGPVLEHTHNNLHKELVDFLSKAGLELGLSKDEINVMADSIIEPTRAEQVNYCPRFDRPWPRILEVPNKCLRDFLIWQGVFDISPTFAVMFIDPTDTPEQWFLTDIRHAALRNTPASYQAILAMIKVKLWDSMDFQNVIRDATVGQSTSIFMWMKEVLDSFDLVFMTFQEPGKDQRTPIFKLMCKPFIQGPNEVLQLRALSVICNAGVLDQGDVQRGNAGAKAGYGQSRAARERYMVGHHAVTMQRAFPLCDWCKSVMYPTADCTYPASAGWRGPRQEDLPMVKGGDNDGQLLSHSAEHAQRGRAFRRGGHMCRRGRGGHWIGGSH
;
A
#
# COMPACT_ATOMS: atom_id res chain seq x y z
N MET A 1 38.11 43.06 -25.46
CA MET A 1 37.22 42.19 -24.66
C MET A 1 37.40 40.77 -25.15
N PRO A 2 37.86 39.83 -24.31
CA PRO A 2 38.05 38.44 -24.75
C PRO A 2 36.68 37.79 -24.93
N GLY A 3 36.45 37.24 -26.11
CA GLY A 3 35.18 36.62 -26.50
C GLY A 3 34.87 35.43 -25.62
N ALA A 4 33.65 35.41 -25.05
CA ALA A 4 33.11 34.26 -24.36
C ALA A 4 33.02 33.09 -25.35
N ALA A 5 34.00 32.18 -25.28
CA ALA A 5 33.94 30.92 -25.98
C ALA A 5 32.69 30.19 -25.49
N LYS A 6 31.69 30.06 -26.38
CA LYS A 6 30.50 29.25 -26.17
C LYS A 6 30.98 27.80 -26.08
N VAL A 7 31.31 27.35 -24.86
CA VAL A 7 31.56 25.94 -24.58
C VAL A 7 30.25 25.23 -24.84
N THR A 8 30.12 24.71 -26.06
CA THR A 8 29.01 23.85 -26.44
C THR A 8 29.34 22.52 -25.78
N ALA A 9 28.90 22.37 -24.52
CA ALA A 9 28.98 21.10 -23.85
C ALA A 9 28.30 20.07 -24.75
N LEU A 10 29.08 19.12 -25.27
CA LEU A 10 28.56 17.98 -25.99
C LEU A 10 27.54 17.32 -25.06
N LEU A 11 26.26 17.42 -25.41
CA LEU A 11 25.21 16.70 -24.73
C LEU A 11 25.57 15.21 -24.86
N GLU A 12 25.97 14.59 -23.76
CA GLU A 12 26.18 13.16 -23.72
C GLU A 12 24.89 12.49 -24.19
N VAL A 13 24.97 11.74 -25.28
CA VAL A 13 23.86 10.95 -25.78
C VAL A 13 23.67 9.82 -24.77
N ILE A 14 22.57 9.91 -24.02
CA ILE A 14 22.21 8.89 -23.04
C ILE A 14 21.66 7.69 -23.81
N ASP A 15 22.43 6.61 -23.86
CA ASP A 15 21.97 5.34 -24.40
C ASP A 15 20.99 4.68 -23.42
N PHE A 16 19.75 4.46 -23.86
CA PHE A 16 18.71 3.79 -23.10
C PHE A 16 18.33 2.48 -23.79
N GLN A 17 18.71 1.37 -23.16
CA GLN A 17 18.44 0.01 -23.64
C GLN A 17 17.37 -0.63 -22.74
N PRO A 18 16.07 -0.52 -23.08
CA PRO A 18 14.97 -0.95 -22.21
C PRO A 18 14.89 -2.48 -22.02
N ASP A 19 15.55 -3.23 -22.89
CA ASP A 19 15.69 -4.69 -22.87
C ASP A 19 16.97 -5.17 -22.15
N ASN A 20 17.88 -4.26 -21.82
CA ASN A 20 19.05 -4.58 -21.01
C ASN A 20 18.68 -4.62 -19.53
N PHE A 21 18.56 -5.83 -18.97
CA PHE A 21 18.23 -6.06 -17.57
C PHE A 21 19.46 -6.32 -16.69
N GLU A 22 20.68 -6.17 -17.22
CA GLU A 22 21.90 -6.37 -16.43
C GLU A 22 21.96 -5.35 -15.28
N GLY A 23 22.02 -5.85 -14.05
CA GLY A 23 22.01 -5.01 -12.85
C GLY A 23 20.67 -4.30 -12.57
N LEU A 24 19.57 -4.69 -13.22
CA LEU A 24 18.23 -4.15 -12.98
C LEU A 24 17.31 -5.15 -12.24
N PRO A 25 16.31 -4.68 -11.47
CA PRO A 25 16.04 -3.27 -11.16
C PRO A 25 17.07 -2.67 -10.20
N LYS A 26 17.41 -1.39 -10.39
CA LYS A 26 18.26 -0.66 -9.43
C LYS A 26 17.50 -0.38 -8.14
N TYR A 27 18.25 -0.30 -7.04
CA TYR A 27 17.73 0.04 -5.71
C TYR A 27 16.68 -0.95 -5.17
N ARG A 28 16.71 -2.20 -5.65
CA ARG A 28 15.74 -3.23 -5.21
C ARG A 28 15.78 -3.46 -3.70
N ASP A 29 16.97 -3.38 -3.12
CA ASP A 29 17.26 -3.44 -1.69
C ASP A 29 16.62 -2.29 -0.90
N GLN A 30 16.37 -1.14 -1.54
CA GLN A 30 15.71 0.02 -0.94
C GLN A 30 14.18 -0.05 -1.05
N ASN A 31 13.62 -1.03 -1.78
CA ASN A 31 12.18 -1.16 -1.95
C ASN A 31 11.53 -1.69 -0.66
N PRO A 32 10.73 -0.89 0.05
CA PRO A 32 10.16 -1.26 1.33
C PRO A 32 9.15 -2.42 1.24
N HIS A 33 8.57 -2.67 0.05
CA HIS A 33 7.66 -3.79 -0.16
C HIS A 33 8.36 -5.14 -0.32
N LEU A 34 9.68 -5.12 -0.53
CA LEU A 34 10.53 -6.31 -0.68
C LEU A 34 11.42 -6.55 0.54
N GLN A 35 11.37 -5.64 1.51
CA GLN A 35 12.13 -5.78 2.74
C GLN A 35 11.64 -6.98 3.54
N LYS A 36 12.57 -7.57 4.28
CA LYS A 36 12.33 -8.62 5.25
C LYS A 36 12.69 -8.13 6.64
N THR A 37 12.23 -8.83 7.66
CA THR A 37 12.77 -8.68 9.00
C THR A 37 14.27 -9.04 9.01
N LYS A 38 14.99 -8.56 10.02
CA LYS A 38 16.45 -8.71 10.16
C LYS A 38 17.24 -8.10 9.01
N CYS A 39 16.71 -7.01 8.44
CA CYS A 39 17.39 -6.26 7.39
C CYS A 39 18.38 -5.28 8.01
N GLY A 40 19.55 -5.14 7.37
CA GLY A 40 20.65 -4.29 7.86
C GLY A 40 21.62 -5.03 8.76
N ASP A 41 22.47 -4.28 9.44
CA ASP A 41 23.47 -4.83 10.35
C ASP A 41 22.80 -5.35 11.61
N GLU A 42 23.17 -6.56 12.03
CA GLU A 42 22.74 -7.12 13.31
C GLU A 42 23.30 -6.24 14.43
N PRO A 43 22.44 -5.73 15.34
CA PRO A 43 22.91 -4.87 16.41
C PRO A 43 23.90 -5.63 17.30
N GLU A 44 24.96 -4.94 17.75
CA GLU A 44 25.92 -5.50 18.70
C GLU A 44 25.23 -5.77 20.04
N MET A 45 24.70 -6.98 20.20
CA MET A 45 23.97 -7.35 21.41
C MET A 45 24.87 -8.12 22.38
N THR A 46 24.81 -7.72 23.65
CA THR A 46 25.15 -8.61 24.76
C THR A 46 24.14 -9.74 24.78
N VAL A 47 24.62 -10.96 24.50
CA VAL A 47 23.93 -12.27 24.50
C VAL A 47 22.50 -12.21 25.06
N ILE A 48 21.51 -12.01 24.19
CA ILE A 48 20.12 -12.29 24.54
C ILE A 48 20.04 -13.81 24.75
N THR A 49 19.79 -14.23 25.98
CA THR A 49 19.82 -15.65 26.36
C THR A 49 18.47 -16.33 26.18
N SER A 50 17.38 -15.55 26.17
CA SER A 50 16.04 -16.10 26.07
C SER A 50 15.71 -16.52 24.64
N ALA A 51 15.40 -17.81 24.47
CA ALA A 51 14.95 -18.41 23.21
C ALA A 51 13.66 -17.76 22.65
N VAL A 52 12.91 -17.03 23.48
CA VAL A 52 11.68 -16.32 23.06
C VAL A 52 11.99 -15.22 22.03
N TYR A 53 13.19 -14.67 22.06
CA TYR A 53 13.61 -13.57 21.18
C TYR A 53 14.37 -14.04 19.94
N LEU A 54 14.87 -15.28 19.95
CA LEU A 54 15.72 -15.85 18.89
C LEU A 54 14.90 -16.55 17.81
N GLN A 55 13.88 -15.88 17.28
CA GLN A 55 13.20 -16.40 16.10
C GLN A 55 14.16 -16.31 14.92
N GLU A 56 14.69 -17.43 14.43
CA GLU A 56 15.58 -17.47 13.26
C GLU A 56 14.86 -17.09 11.96
N THR A 57 13.55 -17.32 11.90
CA THR A 57 12.72 -17.07 10.73
C THR A 57 12.75 -15.60 10.29
N MET A 58 13.05 -15.38 9.01
CA MET A 58 12.85 -14.08 8.36
C MET A 58 11.42 -14.00 7.80
N PHE A 59 10.74 -12.90 8.08
CA PHE A 59 9.40 -12.61 7.60
C PHE A 59 9.45 -11.50 6.56
N ASP A 60 8.52 -11.50 5.60
CA ASP A 60 8.33 -10.33 4.75
C ASP A 60 7.82 -9.17 5.61
N ARG A 61 8.45 -8.00 5.48
CA ARG A 61 8.08 -6.83 6.27
C ARG A 61 6.90 -6.13 5.59
N PRO A 62 5.72 -6.06 6.22
CA PRO A 62 4.60 -5.34 5.65
C PRO A 62 4.92 -3.85 5.56
N TYR A 63 4.65 -3.27 4.40
CA TYR A 63 4.78 -1.84 4.19
C TYR A 63 3.58 -1.11 4.79
N ILE A 64 3.83 -0.18 5.70
CA ILE A 64 2.80 0.66 6.31
C ILE A 64 3.19 2.13 6.14
N LEU A 65 2.35 2.90 5.45
CA LEU A 65 2.52 4.34 5.30
C LEU A 65 2.44 5.05 6.67
N LEU A 66 3.25 6.09 6.86
CA LEU A 66 3.17 6.93 8.05
C LEU A 66 1.75 7.47 8.28
N SER A 67 1.07 7.89 7.22
CA SER A 67 -0.32 8.37 7.30
C SER A 67 -1.31 7.30 7.77
N ILE A 68 -1.03 6.02 7.50
CA ILE A 68 -1.82 4.88 7.98
C ILE A 68 -1.48 4.58 9.44
N LEU A 69 -0.20 4.59 9.83
CA LEU A 69 0.22 4.43 11.22
C LEU A 69 -0.43 5.48 12.13
N LEU A 70 -0.51 6.72 11.65
CA LEU A 70 -1.05 7.84 12.41
C LEU A 70 -2.57 8.03 12.28
N ALA A 71 -3.26 7.14 11.55
CA ALA A 71 -4.68 7.33 11.27
C ALA A 71 -5.57 7.23 12.52
N ASN A 72 -5.13 6.47 13.53
CA ASN A 72 -5.85 6.22 14.79
C ASN A 72 -5.15 6.90 15.97
N MET A 73 -4.59 8.09 15.74
CA MET A 73 -3.87 8.88 16.74
C MET A 73 -4.55 10.23 16.95
N GLU A 74 -4.39 10.75 18.16
CA GLU A 74 -4.79 12.13 18.48
C GLU A 74 -4.01 13.11 17.58
N PRO A 75 -4.66 14.16 17.02
CA PRO A 75 -4.01 15.02 16.02
C PRO A 75 -2.74 15.73 16.49
N ALA A 76 -2.65 16.13 17.76
CA ALA A 76 -1.45 16.78 18.29
C ALA A 76 -0.29 15.78 18.37
N LEU A 77 -0.52 14.57 18.89
CA LEU A 77 0.48 13.50 18.86
C LEU A 77 0.90 13.14 17.43
N ALA A 78 -0.04 12.99 16.50
CA ALA A 78 0.27 12.69 15.11
C ALA A 78 1.11 13.80 14.45
N LYS A 79 0.94 15.06 14.87
CA LYS A 79 1.79 16.18 14.43
C LYS A 79 3.18 16.11 15.08
N GLU A 80 3.27 15.73 16.36
CA GLU A 80 4.54 15.54 17.05
C GLU A 80 5.38 14.44 16.38
N ILE A 81 4.78 13.27 16.11
CA ILE A 81 5.46 12.14 15.45
C ILE A 81 5.96 12.53 14.05
N ARG A 82 5.19 13.31 13.27
CA ARG A 82 5.67 13.83 11.97
C ARG A 82 6.84 14.79 12.12
N THR A 83 6.92 15.51 13.23
CA THR A 83 7.97 16.50 13.49
C THR A 83 9.25 15.84 14.00
N MET A 84 9.12 14.81 14.84
CA MET A 84 10.22 14.11 15.49
C MET A 84 10.07 12.58 15.38
N PRO A 85 10.03 12.01 14.16
CA PRO A 85 9.75 10.58 13.98
C PRO A 85 10.76 9.66 14.67
N ALA A 86 12.03 10.07 14.74
CA ALA A 86 13.10 9.31 15.41
C ALA A 86 12.93 9.17 16.93
N LYS A 87 12.07 9.99 17.57
CA LYS A 87 11.77 9.89 19.00
C LYS A 87 10.88 8.68 19.32
N PHE A 88 10.07 8.27 18.35
CA PHE A 88 8.99 7.30 18.55
C PHE A 88 9.30 5.97 17.88
N LEU A 89 8.69 4.91 18.40
CA LEU A 89 8.63 3.60 17.77
C LEU A 89 7.16 3.16 17.71
N ALA A 90 6.76 2.51 16.62
CA ALA A 90 5.40 1.99 16.47
C ALA A 90 5.37 0.48 16.68
N ALA A 91 4.61 0.03 17.67
CA ALA A 91 4.31 -1.38 17.93
C ALA A 91 2.99 -1.74 17.24
N VAL A 92 3.07 -2.41 16.10
CA VAL A 92 1.94 -2.79 15.24
C VAL A 92 1.53 -4.23 15.54
N ASN A 93 0.34 -4.41 16.11
CA ASN A 93 -0.18 -5.76 16.36
C ASN A 93 -0.53 -6.44 15.04
N PHE A 94 -0.16 -7.72 14.91
CA PHE A 94 -0.69 -8.56 13.84
C PHE A 94 -2.07 -9.08 14.22
N GLY A 95 -2.99 -9.09 13.26
CA GLY A 95 -4.35 -9.58 13.45
C GLY A 95 -5.41 -8.51 13.20
N ALA A 96 -6.65 -8.84 13.56
CA ALA A 96 -7.89 -8.23 13.08
C ALA A 96 -8.20 -6.79 13.55
N GLY A 97 -7.18 -5.93 13.71
CA GLY A 97 -7.35 -4.54 14.11
C GLY A 97 -8.18 -4.41 15.41
N PRO A 98 -9.26 -3.61 15.42
CA PRO A 98 -10.06 -3.36 16.62
C PRO A 98 -10.56 -4.63 17.31
N VAL A 99 -10.85 -5.71 16.58
CA VAL A 99 -11.36 -6.94 17.20
C VAL A 99 -10.37 -7.54 18.16
N LEU A 100 -9.07 -7.52 17.82
CA LEU A 100 -8.04 -8.03 18.70
C LEU A 100 -8.07 -7.33 20.06
N GLU A 101 -8.28 -6.00 20.06
CA GLU A 101 -8.41 -5.18 21.27
C GLU A 101 -9.66 -5.53 22.10
N HIS A 102 -10.76 -5.96 21.46
CA HIS A 102 -11.97 -6.38 22.19
C HIS A 102 -11.88 -7.80 22.74
N THR A 103 -11.08 -8.67 22.10
CA THR A 103 -10.96 -10.07 22.51
C THR A 103 -9.80 -10.28 23.49
N HIS A 104 -8.77 -9.44 23.42
CA HIS A 104 -7.60 -9.50 24.29
C HIS A 104 -7.48 -8.22 25.13
N ASN A 105 -8.10 -8.23 26.31
CA ASN A 105 -8.08 -7.09 27.22
C ASN A 105 -6.70 -6.81 27.87
N ASN A 106 -5.70 -7.66 27.60
CA ASN A 106 -4.39 -7.62 28.25
C ASN A 106 -3.23 -7.28 27.31
N LEU A 107 -3.49 -6.87 26.06
CA LEU A 107 -2.43 -6.59 25.07
C LEU A 107 -1.40 -5.58 25.58
N HIS A 108 -1.86 -4.50 26.21
CA HIS A 108 -0.99 -3.51 26.84
C HIS A 108 -0.05 -4.15 27.88
N LYS A 109 -0.62 -4.95 28.79
CA LYS A 109 0.14 -5.61 29.84
C LYS A 109 1.14 -6.62 29.27
N GLU A 110 0.73 -7.42 28.30
CA GLU A 110 1.61 -8.38 27.63
C GLU A 110 2.78 -7.68 26.92
N LEU A 111 2.52 -6.54 26.27
CA LEU A 111 3.56 -5.72 25.65
C LEU A 111 4.53 -5.13 26.68
N VAL A 112 4.02 -4.57 27.79
CA VAL A 112 4.84 -4.05 28.90
C VAL A 112 5.71 -5.16 29.51
N ASP A 113 5.12 -6.33 29.80
CA ASP A 113 5.85 -7.47 30.37
C ASP A 113 6.95 -7.96 29.42
N PHE A 114 6.67 -7.99 28.11
CA PHE A 114 7.64 -8.33 27.07
C PHE A 114 8.79 -7.33 27.02
N LEU A 115 8.48 -6.03 26.89
CA LEU A 115 9.47 -4.96 26.78
C LEU A 115 10.32 -4.84 28.05
N SER A 116 9.73 -5.07 29.22
CA SER A 116 10.45 -5.08 30.50
C SER A 116 11.49 -6.19 30.55
N LYS A 117 11.12 -7.42 30.15
CA LYS A 117 12.05 -8.55 30.09
C LYS A 117 13.16 -8.33 29.08
N ALA A 118 12.81 -7.88 27.87
CA ALA A 118 13.78 -7.58 26.82
C ALA A 118 14.75 -6.47 27.25
N GLY A 119 14.23 -5.42 27.90
CA GLY A 119 15.04 -4.35 28.46
C GLY A 119 16.03 -4.84 29.53
N LEU A 120 15.58 -5.67 30.48
CA LEU A 120 16.46 -6.24 31.50
C LEU A 120 17.58 -7.09 30.90
N GLU A 121 17.27 -7.93 29.90
CA GLU A 121 18.28 -8.76 29.22
C GLU A 121 19.30 -7.92 28.46
N LEU A 122 18.88 -6.76 27.92
CA LEU A 122 19.75 -5.79 27.26
C LEU A 122 20.38 -4.78 28.23
N GLY A 123 20.29 -5.02 29.54
CA GLY A 123 20.99 -4.26 30.57
C GLY A 123 20.38 -2.90 30.93
N LEU A 124 19.11 -2.65 30.57
CA LEU A 124 18.42 -1.45 31.00
C LEU A 124 18.14 -1.49 32.51
N SER A 125 18.19 -0.33 33.15
CA SER A 125 17.76 -0.15 34.53
C SER A 125 16.23 -0.27 34.67
N LYS A 126 15.75 -0.53 35.89
CA LYS A 126 14.30 -0.57 36.17
C LYS A 126 13.62 0.77 35.89
N ASP A 127 14.30 1.88 36.14
CA ASP A 127 13.74 3.22 35.91
C ASP A 127 13.57 3.49 34.41
N GLU A 128 14.54 3.12 33.58
CA GLU A 128 14.42 3.22 32.11
C GLU A 128 13.28 2.35 31.57
N ILE A 129 13.12 1.14 32.12
CA ILE A 129 12.02 0.24 31.76
C ILE A 129 10.67 0.86 32.13
N ASN A 130 10.54 1.42 33.33
CA ASN A 130 9.30 2.08 33.77
C ASN A 130 8.98 3.28 32.87
N VAL A 131 9.97 4.13 32.57
CA VAL A 131 9.80 5.27 31.66
C VAL A 131 9.33 4.82 30.28
N MET A 132 9.92 3.76 29.72
CA MET A 132 9.48 3.19 28.45
C MET A 132 8.05 2.65 28.52
N ALA A 133 7.71 1.88 29.57
CA ALA A 133 6.38 1.31 29.75
C ALA A 133 5.30 2.40 29.90
N ASP A 134 5.59 3.44 30.68
CA ASP A 134 4.71 4.60 30.89
C ASP A 134 4.56 5.46 29.63
N SER A 135 5.51 5.37 28.69
CA SER A 135 5.45 6.08 27.40
C SER A 135 4.55 5.42 26.36
N ILE A 136 4.00 4.23 26.63
CA ILE A 136 3.14 3.52 25.67
C ILE A 136 1.81 4.27 25.56
N ILE A 137 1.61 4.86 24.39
CA ILE A 137 0.39 5.54 23.99
C ILE A 137 -0.50 4.57 23.24
N GLU A 138 -1.70 4.37 23.79
CA GLU A 138 -2.75 3.57 23.17
C GLU A 138 -3.37 4.29 21.97
N PRO A 139 -3.74 3.55 20.89
CA PRO A 139 -4.44 4.13 19.76
C PRO A 139 -5.80 4.71 20.18
N THR A 140 -6.10 5.93 19.73
CA THR A 140 -7.38 6.58 19.99
C THR A 140 -8.36 6.22 18.90
N ARG A 141 -9.55 5.73 19.28
CA ARG A 141 -10.67 5.61 18.33
C ARG A 141 -10.99 6.98 17.79
N ALA A 142 -10.83 7.17 16.48
CA ALA A 142 -11.41 8.34 15.83
C ALA A 142 -12.93 8.32 16.10
N GLU A 143 -13.45 9.35 16.76
CA GLU A 143 -14.85 9.45 17.21
C GLU A 143 -15.89 9.40 16.06
N GLN A 144 -15.45 9.32 14.81
CA GLN A 144 -16.23 9.78 13.66
C GLN A 144 -16.94 8.72 12.83
N VAL A 145 -16.92 7.43 13.18
CA VAL A 145 -17.68 6.46 12.38
C VAL A 145 -18.37 5.41 13.24
N ASN A 146 -19.71 5.41 13.20
CA ASN A 146 -20.57 4.32 13.69
C ASN A 146 -20.31 2.96 13.01
N TYR A 147 -19.28 2.86 12.17
CA TYR A 147 -18.89 1.68 11.44
C TYR A 147 -17.40 1.44 11.68
N CYS A 148 -17.11 0.52 12.59
CA CYS A 148 -15.77 -0.02 12.81
C CYS A 148 -15.75 -1.39 12.13
N PRO A 149 -15.17 -1.52 10.93
CA PRO A 149 -15.10 -2.83 10.29
C PRO A 149 -14.35 -3.80 11.20
N ARG A 150 -14.83 -5.05 11.24
CA ARG A 150 -14.23 -6.14 12.03
C ARG A 150 -12.71 -6.28 11.79
N PHE A 151 -12.28 -5.87 10.60
CA PHE A 151 -10.88 -5.77 10.19
C PHE A 151 -10.69 -4.34 9.69
N ASP A 152 -9.88 -3.55 10.39
CA ASP A 152 -9.57 -2.17 10.03
C ASP A 152 -8.06 -1.99 9.79
N ARG A 153 -7.65 -0.75 9.51
CA ARG A 153 -6.27 -0.30 9.52
C ARG A 153 -5.55 -0.78 10.79
N PRO A 154 -4.22 -0.93 10.75
CA PRO A 154 -3.44 -1.24 11.95
C PRO A 154 -3.73 -0.23 13.06
N TRP A 155 -3.77 -0.72 14.29
CA TRP A 155 -3.91 0.07 15.51
C TRP A 155 -2.58 0.03 16.26
N PRO A 156 -1.57 0.81 15.80
CA PRO A 156 -0.28 0.78 16.45
C PRO A 156 -0.37 1.39 17.84
N ARG A 157 0.41 0.84 18.78
CA ARG A 157 0.79 1.55 19.99
C ARG A 157 2.07 2.34 19.71
N ILE A 158 2.13 3.59 20.15
CA ILE A 158 3.33 4.42 20.00
C ILE A 158 4.06 4.43 21.32
N LEU A 159 5.37 4.31 21.31
CA LEU A 159 6.18 4.34 22.52
C LEU A 159 7.50 5.07 22.28
N GLU A 160 8.07 5.59 23.35
CA GLU A 160 9.41 6.18 23.36
C GLU A 160 10.39 5.14 23.90
N VAL A 161 11.38 4.78 23.08
CA VAL A 161 12.44 3.84 23.47
C VAL A 161 13.74 4.63 23.58
N PRO A 162 14.11 5.12 24.79
CA PRO A 162 15.28 5.99 24.95
C PRO A 162 16.60 5.24 24.73
N ASN A 163 16.60 3.92 24.97
CA ASN A 163 17.78 3.09 24.78
C ASN A 163 17.93 2.71 23.29
N LYS A 164 19.01 3.20 22.66
CA LYS A 164 19.30 2.94 21.24
C LYS A 164 19.49 1.45 20.94
N CYS A 165 20.16 0.69 21.81
CA CYS A 165 20.43 -0.73 21.60
C CYS A 165 19.13 -1.55 21.55
N LEU A 166 18.22 -1.34 22.52
CA LEU A 166 16.90 -1.96 22.50
C LEU A 166 16.09 -1.53 21.27
N ARG A 167 16.09 -0.24 20.92
CA ARG A 167 15.38 0.25 19.73
C ARG A 167 15.86 -0.44 18.45
N ASP A 168 17.17 -0.46 18.23
CA ASP A 168 17.78 -1.07 17.05
C ASP A 168 17.49 -2.57 17.01
N PHE A 169 17.55 -3.26 18.15
CA PHE A 169 17.17 -4.66 18.25
C PHE A 169 15.71 -4.92 17.88
N LEU A 170 14.78 -4.14 18.43
CA LEU A 170 13.34 -4.29 18.13
C LEU A 170 13.05 -4.06 16.64
N ILE A 171 13.66 -3.04 16.02
CA ILE A 171 13.51 -2.75 14.59
C ILE A 171 14.14 -3.86 13.73
N TRP A 172 15.38 -4.26 14.05
CA TRP A 172 16.10 -5.28 13.31
C TRP A 172 15.34 -6.61 13.35
N GLN A 173 15.01 -7.11 14.54
CA GLN A 173 14.24 -8.36 14.66
C GLN A 173 12.87 -8.24 13.99
N GLY A 174 12.26 -7.06 14.08
CA GLY A 174 11.04 -6.68 13.37
C GLY A 174 9.79 -7.29 13.98
N VAL A 175 9.67 -8.62 14.00
CA VAL A 175 8.48 -9.37 14.43
C VAL A 175 8.77 -10.19 15.68
N PHE A 176 7.83 -10.18 16.64
CA PHE A 176 7.89 -10.94 17.88
C PHE A 176 6.56 -11.63 18.18
N ASP A 177 6.62 -12.92 18.47
CA ASP A 177 5.49 -13.67 19.04
C ASP A 177 5.51 -13.50 20.58
N ILE A 178 4.84 -12.47 21.09
CA ILE A 178 4.78 -12.17 22.53
C ILE A 178 4.04 -13.26 23.30
N SER A 179 2.94 -13.77 22.73
CA SER A 179 2.17 -14.87 23.27
C SER A 179 1.53 -15.70 22.15
N PRO A 180 0.93 -16.88 22.42
CA PRO A 180 0.30 -17.70 21.39
C PRO A 180 -0.81 -17.00 20.58
N THR A 181 -1.35 -15.89 21.11
CA THR A 181 -2.43 -15.12 20.47
C THR A 181 -2.03 -13.68 20.14
N PHE A 182 -0.80 -13.27 20.47
CA PHE A 182 -0.34 -11.90 20.30
C PHE A 182 1.05 -11.86 19.68
N ALA A 183 1.10 -11.36 18.44
CA ALA A 183 2.32 -11.03 17.75
C ALA A 183 2.36 -9.53 17.45
N VAL A 184 3.54 -8.93 17.55
CA VAL A 184 3.76 -7.51 17.31
C VAL A 184 4.91 -7.32 16.33
N MET A 185 4.82 -6.29 15.50
CA MET A 185 5.92 -5.78 14.71
C MET A 185 6.33 -4.39 15.17
N PHE A 186 7.62 -4.15 15.33
CA PHE A 186 8.13 -2.80 15.59
C PHE A 186 8.55 -2.13 14.28
N ILE A 187 8.06 -0.90 14.07
CA ILE A 187 8.38 -0.07 12.90
C ILE A 187 8.94 1.25 13.39
N ASP A 188 10.07 1.67 12.82
CA ASP A 188 10.56 3.03 12.94
C ASP A 188 9.74 3.97 12.03
N PRO A 189 9.07 5.01 12.56
CA PRO A 189 8.36 6.00 11.75
C PRO A 189 9.25 6.75 10.74
N THR A 190 10.57 6.77 10.94
CA THR A 190 11.53 7.31 9.96
C THR A 190 11.70 6.39 8.74
N ASP A 191 11.43 5.10 8.91
CA ASP A 191 11.57 4.04 7.91
C ASP A 191 10.21 3.64 7.31
N THR A 192 9.30 4.61 7.21
CA THR A 192 8.08 4.49 6.43
C THR A 192 8.21 5.37 5.18
N PRO A 193 9.03 4.95 4.19
CA PRO A 193 9.25 5.73 2.97
C PRO A 193 7.96 5.88 2.18
N GLU A 194 7.97 6.79 1.20
CA GLU A 194 6.86 6.93 0.25
C GLU A 194 6.58 5.63 -0.52
N GLN A 195 5.36 5.47 -1.01
CA GLN A 195 4.92 4.24 -1.64
C GLN A 195 5.62 4.04 -2.98
N TRP A 196 6.36 2.92 -3.12
CA TRP A 196 7.00 2.54 -4.39
C TRP A 196 6.01 1.93 -5.38
N PHE A 197 4.83 1.51 -4.90
CA PHE A 197 3.81 0.90 -5.75
C PHE A 197 3.12 1.92 -6.65
N LEU A 198 3.11 1.61 -7.95
CA LEU A 198 2.44 2.40 -8.98
C LEU A 198 1.07 1.82 -9.29
N THR A 199 1.01 0.61 -9.87
CA THR A 199 -0.25 0.05 -10.37
C THR A 199 -0.23 -1.47 -10.48
N ASP A 200 -1.42 -2.05 -10.60
CA ASP A 200 -1.63 -3.47 -10.89
C ASP A 200 -1.80 -3.69 -12.40
N ILE A 201 -1.02 -4.60 -12.96
CA ILE A 201 -1.19 -5.11 -14.32
C ILE A 201 -1.88 -6.47 -14.22
N ARG A 202 -3.13 -6.58 -14.71
CA ARG A 202 -3.96 -7.77 -14.56
C ARG A 202 -4.29 -8.41 -15.88
N HIS A 203 -3.87 -9.65 -16.10
CA HIS A 203 -4.17 -10.32 -17.35
C HIS A 203 -4.13 -11.85 -17.25
N ALA A 204 -5.13 -12.54 -17.83
CA ALA A 204 -5.24 -14.00 -17.73
C ALA A 204 -4.04 -14.76 -18.33
N ALA A 205 -3.34 -14.14 -19.29
CA ALA A 205 -2.14 -14.73 -19.90
C ALA A 205 -0.84 -14.42 -19.13
N LEU A 206 -0.86 -13.67 -18.01
CA LEU A 206 0.36 -13.45 -17.23
C LEU A 206 0.89 -14.78 -16.71
N ARG A 207 2.22 -14.91 -16.74
CA ARG A 207 2.95 -16.06 -16.22
C ARG A 207 4.07 -15.57 -15.33
N ASN A 208 4.30 -16.26 -14.21
CA ASN A 208 5.46 -16.01 -13.35
C ASN A 208 6.72 -16.60 -13.98
N THR A 209 7.17 -16.02 -15.09
CA THR A 209 8.37 -16.46 -15.82
C THR A 209 9.27 -15.26 -16.10
N PRO A 210 10.61 -15.44 -16.08
CA PRO A 210 11.54 -14.36 -16.41
C PRO A 210 11.25 -13.70 -17.76
N ALA A 211 10.90 -14.49 -18.79
CA ALA A 211 10.55 -13.99 -20.11
C ALA A 211 9.31 -13.07 -20.09
N SER A 212 8.24 -13.47 -19.38
CA SER A 212 7.05 -12.61 -19.25
C SER A 212 7.35 -11.33 -18.47
N TYR A 213 8.16 -11.43 -17.41
CA TYR A 213 8.62 -10.27 -16.63
C TYR A 213 9.39 -9.28 -17.51
N GLN A 214 10.42 -9.76 -18.22
CA GLN A 214 11.30 -8.93 -19.04
C GLN A 214 10.55 -8.29 -20.21
N ALA A 215 9.71 -9.06 -20.91
CA ALA A 215 8.95 -8.55 -22.04
C ALA A 215 7.97 -7.43 -21.65
N ILE A 216 7.24 -7.61 -20.54
CA ILE A 216 6.29 -6.60 -20.05
C ILE A 216 7.04 -5.34 -19.58
N LEU A 217 8.11 -5.53 -18.81
CA LEU A 217 8.85 -4.41 -18.25
C LEU A 217 9.58 -3.61 -19.33
N ALA A 218 10.21 -4.27 -20.32
CA ALA A 218 10.83 -3.61 -21.46
C ALA A 218 9.81 -2.80 -22.27
N MET A 219 8.62 -3.36 -22.52
CA MET A 219 7.54 -2.67 -23.23
C MET A 219 7.10 -1.38 -22.51
N ILE A 220 6.91 -1.45 -21.18
CA ILE A 220 6.56 -0.28 -20.36
C ILE A 220 7.66 0.77 -20.44
N LYS A 221 8.93 0.35 -20.33
CA LYS A 221 10.10 1.24 -20.39
C LYS A 221 10.21 1.97 -21.73
N VAL A 222 10.09 1.27 -22.86
CA VAL A 222 10.08 1.88 -24.20
C VAL A 222 8.99 2.95 -24.30
N LYS A 223 7.75 2.60 -23.93
CA LYS A 223 6.60 3.50 -24.05
C LYS A 223 6.73 4.75 -23.19
N LEU A 224 7.26 4.61 -21.98
CA LEU A 224 7.48 5.75 -21.09
C LEU A 224 8.65 6.61 -21.53
N TRP A 225 9.72 6.02 -22.05
CA TRP A 225 10.85 6.75 -22.59
C TRP A 225 10.45 7.69 -23.73
N ASP A 226 9.57 7.24 -24.63
CA ASP A 226 9.05 8.02 -25.75
C ASP A 226 7.89 8.97 -25.36
N SER A 227 7.42 8.93 -24.11
CA SER A 227 6.25 9.69 -23.67
C SER A 227 6.61 11.12 -23.25
N MET A 228 6.13 12.10 -24.01
CA MET A 228 6.23 13.52 -23.66
C MET A 228 5.56 13.83 -22.31
N ASP A 229 4.45 13.15 -22.00
CA ASP A 229 3.76 13.35 -20.72
C ASP A 229 4.59 12.83 -19.55
N PHE A 230 5.26 11.68 -19.72
CA PHE A 230 6.17 11.15 -18.70
C PHE A 230 7.37 12.06 -18.52
N GLN A 231 7.96 12.53 -19.63
CA GLN A 231 9.03 13.52 -19.58
C GLN A 231 8.59 14.78 -18.81
N ASN A 232 7.39 15.31 -19.06
CA ASN A 232 6.89 16.47 -18.31
C ASN A 232 6.69 16.17 -16.82
N VAL A 233 6.22 14.98 -16.46
CA VAL A 233 6.13 14.55 -15.05
C VAL A 233 7.50 14.53 -14.39
N ILE A 234 8.52 13.98 -15.06
CA ILE A 234 9.90 13.96 -14.55
C ILE A 234 10.44 15.40 -14.42
N ARG A 235 10.22 16.25 -15.43
CA ARG A 235 10.63 17.66 -15.38
C ARG A 235 10.08 18.37 -14.15
N ASP A 236 8.79 18.18 -13.91
CA ASP A 236 8.06 18.81 -12.80
C ASP A 236 8.52 18.24 -11.44
N ALA A 237 8.86 16.95 -11.39
CA ALA A 237 9.41 16.29 -10.19
C ALA A 237 10.82 16.76 -9.85
N THR A 238 11.61 17.15 -10.86
CA THR A 238 13.03 17.49 -10.73
C THR A 238 13.28 18.99 -10.89
N VAL A 239 12.27 19.84 -10.70
CA VAL A 239 12.43 21.31 -10.79
C VAL A 239 13.53 21.76 -9.82
N GLY A 240 14.48 22.55 -10.34
CA GLY A 240 15.61 23.06 -9.57
C GLY A 240 16.83 22.14 -9.52
N GLN A 241 16.76 20.93 -10.09
CA GLN A 241 17.91 20.03 -10.22
C GLN A 241 18.70 20.36 -11.50
N SER A 242 20.04 20.29 -11.44
CA SER A 242 20.94 20.58 -12.56
C SER A 242 21.14 19.40 -13.53
N THR A 243 20.73 18.20 -13.12
CA THR A 243 20.87 16.96 -13.90
C THR A 243 19.96 16.96 -15.12
N SER A 244 20.43 16.37 -16.22
CA SER A 244 19.63 16.20 -17.44
C SER A 244 18.34 15.42 -17.17
N ILE A 245 17.24 15.89 -17.74
CA ILE A 245 15.94 15.22 -17.65
C ILE A 245 15.97 13.76 -18.12
N PHE A 246 16.79 13.46 -19.14
CA PHE A 246 16.92 12.12 -19.69
C PHE A 246 17.70 11.19 -18.73
N MET A 247 18.64 11.73 -17.94
CA MET A 247 19.30 10.95 -16.88
C MET A 247 18.29 10.58 -15.80
N TRP A 248 17.45 11.53 -15.37
CA TRP A 248 16.37 11.27 -14.41
C TRP A 248 15.36 10.26 -14.93
N MET A 249 14.92 10.40 -16.18
CA MET A 249 14.05 9.40 -16.82
C MET A 249 14.68 8.01 -16.78
N LYS A 250 15.98 7.90 -17.12
CA LYS A 250 16.70 6.63 -17.09
C LYS A 250 16.78 6.08 -15.68
N GLU A 251 17.13 6.89 -14.69
CA GLU A 251 17.22 6.46 -13.28
C GLU A 251 15.88 5.93 -12.77
N VAL A 252 14.79 6.63 -13.06
CA VAL A 252 13.43 6.21 -12.67
C VAL A 252 13.08 4.89 -13.36
N LEU A 253 13.26 4.78 -14.67
CA LEU A 253 12.96 3.55 -15.41
C LEU A 253 13.88 2.38 -15.00
N ASP A 254 15.14 2.62 -14.69
CA ASP A 254 16.07 1.61 -14.17
C ASP A 254 15.60 1.06 -12.80
N SER A 255 14.84 1.84 -12.02
CA SER A 255 14.26 1.41 -10.74
C SER A 255 12.95 0.59 -10.87
N PHE A 256 12.37 0.51 -12.07
CA PHE A 256 11.09 -0.19 -12.25
C PHE A 256 11.23 -1.69 -12.05
N ASP A 257 10.32 -2.27 -11.27
CA ASP A 257 10.26 -3.69 -10.94
C ASP A 257 8.82 -4.22 -11.06
N LEU A 258 8.69 -5.52 -11.31
CA LEU A 258 7.40 -6.22 -11.34
C LEU A 258 7.39 -7.36 -10.31
N VAL A 259 6.44 -7.33 -9.37
CA VAL A 259 6.20 -8.48 -8.49
C VAL A 259 4.98 -9.25 -8.94
N PHE A 260 5.19 -10.53 -9.26
CA PHE A 260 4.09 -11.43 -9.59
C PHE A 260 3.35 -11.84 -8.32
N MET A 261 2.03 -11.78 -8.36
CA MET A 261 1.16 -12.35 -7.34
C MET A 261 -0.15 -12.83 -7.93
N THR A 262 -0.93 -13.56 -7.13
CA THR A 262 -2.30 -13.95 -7.50
C THR A 262 -3.30 -13.28 -6.58
N PHE A 263 -4.36 -12.72 -7.14
CA PHE A 263 -5.41 -12.05 -6.38
C PHE A 263 -6.73 -12.79 -6.54
N GLN A 264 -7.37 -13.12 -5.42
CA GLN A 264 -8.70 -13.70 -5.42
C GLN A 264 -9.73 -12.58 -5.27
N GLU A 265 -10.54 -12.37 -6.31
CA GLU A 265 -11.64 -11.42 -6.23
C GLU A 265 -12.73 -11.96 -5.28
N PRO A 266 -13.34 -11.09 -4.45
CA PRO A 266 -14.46 -11.49 -3.59
C PRO A 266 -15.58 -12.15 -4.40
N GLY A 267 -15.98 -13.35 -4.00
CA GLY A 267 -17.02 -14.13 -4.68
C GLY A 267 -16.57 -14.86 -5.94
N LYS A 268 -15.25 -14.94 -6.22
CA LYS A 268 -14.69 -15.81 -7.27
C LYS A 268 -13.76 -16.85 -6.67
N ASP A 269 -13.90 -18.09 -7.12
CA ASP A 269 -13.00 -19.18 -6.72
C ASP A 269 -11.66 -19.09 -7.44
N GLN A 270 -11.65 -18.51 -8.65
CA GLN A 270 -10.44 -18.40 -9.44
C GLN A 270 -9.60 -17.20 -9.01
N ARG A 271 -8.30 -17.45 -8.79
CA ARG A 271 -7.30 -16.41 -8.58
C ARG A 271 -6.84 -15.83 -9.92
N THR A 272 -6.83 -14.50 -10.02
CA THR A 272 -6.35 -13.76 -11.18
C THR A 272 -4.86 -13.46 -11.00
N PRO A 273 -3.99 -13.79 -11.96
CA PRO A 273 -2.58 -13.40 -11.90
C PRO A 273 -2.42 -11.89 -12.13
N ILE A 274 -1.53 -11.27 -11.36
CA ILE A 274 -1.25 -9.84 -11.37
C ILE A 274 0.27 -9.62 -11.32
N PHE A 275 0.77 -8.67 -12.09
CA PHE A 275 2.05 -8.04 -11.81
C PHE A 275 1.84 -6.70 -11.13
N LYS A 276 2.46 -6.49 -9.97
CA LYS A 276 2.54 -5.18 -9.31
C LYS A 276 3.72 -4.43 -9.86
N LEU A 277 3.47 -3.31 -10.53
CA LEU A 277 4.51 -2.40 -10.98
C LEU A 277 4.92 -1.49 -9.83
N MET A 278 6.23 -1.49 -9.54
CA MET A 278 6.84 -0.66 -8.51
C MET A 278 7.98 0.16 -9.09
N CYS A 279 8.27 1.32 -8.48
CA CYS A 279 9.44 2.13 -8.79
C CYS A 279 9.91 2.87 -7.55
N LYS A 280 11.17 3.31 -7.54
CA LYS A 280 11.66 4.22 -6.52
C LYS A 280 10.88 5.55 -6.59
N PRO A 281 10.38 6.08 -5.46
CA PRO A 281 9.79 7.41 -5.42
C PRO A 281 10.80 8.43 -5.93
N PHE A 282 10.41 9.16 -6.96
CA PHE A 282 11.23 10.20 -7.60
C PHE A 282 10.61 11.60 -7.45
N ILE A 283 9.44 11.66 -6.83
CA ILE A 283 8.76 12.90 -6.46
C ILE A 283 9.16 13.19 -5.02
N GLN A 284 9.74 14.36 -4.77
CA GLN A 284 10.14 14.75 -3.42
C GLN A 284 8.95 15.27 -2.63
N GLY A 285 8.63 14.60 -1.52
CA GLY A 285 7.61 15.03 -0.59
C GLY A 285 6.17 14.72 -1.06
N PRO A 286 5.16 15.18 -0.28
CA PRO A 286 3.76 14.82 -0.49
C PRO A 286 3.13 15.62 -1.63
N ASN A 287 3.57 15.39 -2.87
CA ASN A 287 2.96 15.98 -4.07
C ASN A 287 1.99 14.97 -4.71
N GLU A 288 0.83 14.80 -4.06
CA GLU A 288 -0.23 13.88 -4.49
C GLU A 288 -0.67 14.14 -5.94
N VAL A 289 -0.71 15.40 -6.37
CA VAL A 289 -1.10 15.78 -7.73
C VAL A 289 -0.12 15.21 -8.76
N LEU A 290 1.19 15.34 -8.49
CA LEU A 290 2.21 14.82 -9.39
C LEU A 290 2.27 13.30 -9.36
N GLN A 291 2.08 12.66 -8.20
CA GLN A 291 1.95 11.20 -8.07
C GLN A 291 0.75 10.67 -8.87
N LEU A 292 -0.41 11.32 -8.76
CA LEU A 292 -1.61 10.99 -9.54
C LEU A 292 -1.39 11.15 -11.03
N ARG A 293 -0.67 12.20 -11.45
CA ARG A 293 -0.32 12.42 -12.85
C ARG A 293 0.66 11.36 -13.36
N ALA A 294 1.70 11.04 -12.60
CA ALA A 294 2.63 9.96 -12.91
C ALA A 294 1.88 8.63 -13.10
N LEU A 295 1.01 8.29 -12.15
CA LEU A 295 0.16 7.11 -12.21
C LEU A 295 -0.73 7.11 -13.45
N SER A 296 -1.34 8.24 -13.78
CA SER A 296 -2.16 8.37 -14.99
C SER A 296 -1.34 8.13 -16.25
N VAL A 297 -0.15 8.72 -16.35
CA VAL A 297 0.74 8.53 -17.50
C VAL A 297 1.19 7.09 -17.62
N ILE A 298 1.57 6.44 -16.51
CA ILE A 298 1.98 5.03 -16.50
C ILE A 298 0.83 4.11 -16.92
N CYS A 299 -0.36 4.31 -16.37
CA CYS A 299 -1.54 3.55 -16.78
C CYS A 299 -1.88 3.75 -18.26
N ASN A 300 -1.62 4.94 -18.82
CA ASN A 300 -1.90 5.25 -20.23
C ASN A 300 -0.77 4.81 -21.18
N ALA A 301 0.47 4.78 -20.71
CA ALA A 301 1.64 4.33 -21.48
C ALA A 301 1.67 2.80 -21.59
N GLY A 302 1.16 2.11 -20.57
CA GLY A 302 0.88 0.70 -20.64
C GLY A 302 -0.36 0.45 -21.49
N VAL A 303 -0.15 -0.10 -22.68
CA VAL A 303 -1.15 -0.85 -23.46
C VAL A 303 -2.12 0.00 -24.31
N LEU A 304 -1.68 0.46 -25.49
CA LEU A 304 -2.50 0.47 -26.71
C LEU A 304 -1.64 0.35 -27.99
N ASP A 305 -2.04 -0.56 -28.87
CA ASP A 305 -1.82 -0.50 -30.31
C ASP A 305 -2.76 0.58 -30.91
N GLN A 306 -2.25 1.41 -31.83
CA GLN A 306 -2.99 2.50 -32.46
C GLN A 306 -4.27 2.03 -33.16
N GLY A 307 -4.31 0.78 -33.63
CA GLY A 307 -5.48 0.17 -34.26
C GLY A 307 -6.70 0.00 -33.34
N ASP A 308 -6.51 -0.02 -32.01
CA ASP A 308 -7.59 -0.30 -31.05
C ASP A 308 -8.22 0.97 -30.46
N VAL A 309 -7.50 2.09 -30.46
CA VAL A 309 -8.05 3.43 -30.16
C VAL A 309 -9.17 3.80 -31.14
N GLN A 310 -9.01 3.45 -32.41
CA GLN A 310 -10.00 3.77 -33.45
C GLN A 310 -11.25 2.88 -33.35
N ARG A 311 -11.11 1.62 -32.91
CA ARG A 311 -12.24 0.70 -32.73
C ARG A 311 -13.04 0.95 -31.45
N GLY A 312 -12.39 1.42 -30.37
CA GLY A 312 -13.06 1.82 -29.13
C GLY A 312 -13.87 3.13 -29.23
N ASN A 313 -13.43 4.06 -30.07
CA ASN A 313 -14.14 5.34 -30.29
C ASN A 313 -15.45 5.23 -31.06
N ALA A 314 -15.78 4.06 -31.64
CA ALA A 314 -17.12 3.81 -32.17
C ALA A 314 -18.19 3.70 -31.07
N GLY A 315 -17.81 3.36 -29.84
CA GLY A 315 -18.73 3.26 -28.69
C GLY A 315 -18.93 4.56 -27.90
N ALA A 316 -17.97 5.50 -27.97
CA ALA A 316 -17.99 6.74 -27.17
C ALA A 316 -18.91 7.85 -27.72
N LYS A 317 -19.45 7.71 -28.95
CA LYS A 317 -20.43 8.66 -29.52
C LYS A 317 -21.87 8.47 -28.99
N ALA A 318 -22.14 7.43 -28.19
CA ALA A 318 -23.44 7.26 -27.55
C ALA A 318 -23.44 7.93 -26.17
N GLY A 319 -23.85 9.20 -26.11
CA GLY A 319 -23.83 10.04 -24.91
C GLY A 319 -24.41 9.41 -23.65
N TYR A 320 -23.54 8.88 -22.78
CA TYR A 320 -23.85 8.44 -21.43
C TYR A 320 -22.88 9.10 -20.43
N GLY A 321 -23.45 9.69 -19.38
CA GLY A 321 -22.82 10.63 -18.47
C GLY A 321 -21.61 10.12 -17.67
N GLN A 322 -20.75 11.09 -17.34
CA GLN A 322 -19.44 11.01 -16.69
C GLN A 322 -19.43 10.61 -15.19
N SER A 323 -20.19 9.59 -14.75
CA SER A 323 -20.20 9.19 -13.32
C SER A 323 -19.88 7.73 -13.01
N ARG A 324 -19.20 7.03 -13.91
CA ARG A 324 -18.46 5.81 -13.59
C ARG A 324 -17.09 5.92 -14.23
N ALA A 325 -16.04 5.85 -13.42
CA ALA A 325 -14.68 5.58 -13.89
C ALA A 325 -14.76 4.44 -14.91
N ALA A 326 -14.51 4.78 -16.18
CA ALA A 326 -14.50 3.83 -17.25
C ALA A 326 -13.51 2.74 -16.85
N ARG A 327 -14.02 1.53 -16.64
CA ARG A 327 -13.18 0.32 -16.67
C ARG A 327 -12.78 0.16 -18.13
N GLU A 328 -11.76 0.91 -18.54
CA GLU A 328 -11.11 0.70 -19.80
C GLU A 328 -10.60 -0.76 -19.81
N ARG A 329 -11.04 -1.50 -20.82
CA ARG A 329 -10.53 -2.83 -21.13
C ARG A 329 -9.43 -2.58 -22.16
N TYR A 330 -8.20 -2.97 -21.81
CA TYR A 330 -6.98 -2.82 -22.59
C TYR A 330 -6.65 -4.15 -23.26
N MET A 331 -5.82 -4.20 -24.29
CA MET A 331 -5.49 -5.45 -25.00
C MET A 331 -3.98 -5.67 -25.06
N VAL A 332 -3.47 -6.80 -24.56
CA VAL A 332 -2.06 -7.23 -24.73
C VAL A 332 -2.04 -8.46 -25.64
N GLY A 333 -1.54 -8.29 -26.86
CA GLY A 333 -1.71 -9.29 -27.91
C GLY A 333 -3.19 -9.49 -28.26
N HIS A 334 -3.66 -10.74 -28.25
CA HIS A 334 -5.07 -11.07 -28.54
C HIS A 334 -6.01 -11.04 -27.33
N HIS A 335 -5.58 -10.48 -26.20
CA HIS A 335 -6.27 -10.71 -24.94
C HIS A 335 -6.52 -9.42 -24.16
N ALA A 336 -7.66 -9.34 -23.47
CA ALA A 336 -8.10 -8.16 -22.73
C ALA A 336 -7.53 -8.10 -21.30
N VAL A 337 -6.74 -7.07 -21.01
CA VAL A 337 -6.23 -6.63 -19.70
C VAL A 337 -7.20 -5.59 -19.12
N THR A 338 -7.36 -5.52 -17.81
CA THR A 338 -7.98 -4.34 -17.18
C THR A 338 -7.01 -3.75 -16.18
N MET A 339 -6.55 -2.52 -16.41
CA MET A 339 -5.91 -1.72 -15.38
C MET A 339 -7.02 -1.09 -14.53
N GLN A 340 -7.02 -1.38 -13.24
CA GLN A 340 -7.85 -0.63 -12.31
C GLN A 340 -6.99 0.45 -11.68
N ARG A 341 -7.48 1.70 -11.68
CA ARG A 341 -6.94 2.78 -10.86
C ARG A 341 -6.78 2.23 -9.44
N ALA A 342 -5.55 2.04 -9.00
CA ALA A 342 -5.27 1.45 -7.70
C ALA A 342 -5.39 2.55 -6.62
N PHE A 343 -6.62 2.98 -6.36
CA PHE A 343 -7.03 3.56 -5.09
C PHE A 343 -8.08 2.72 -4.34
N PRO A 344 -8.13 1.38 -4.40
CA PRO A 344 -8.07 0.74 -3.11
C PRO A 344 -6.65 0.97 -2.62
N LEU A 345 -6.49 1.83 -1.60
CA LEU A 345 -5.42 1.64 -0.62
C LEU A 345 -5.19 0.13 -0.50
N CYS A 346 -3.95 -0.32 -0.43
CA CYS A 346 -3.72 -1.70 -0.05
C CYS A 346 -4.37 -1.88 1.34
N ASP A 347 -5.63 -2.33 1.34
CA ASP A 347 -6.44 -2.70 2.48
C ASP A 347 -5.97 -4.12 2.80
N TRP A 348 -4.77 -4.25 3.39
CA TRP A 348 -3.98 -5.50 3.46
C TRP A 348 -4.75 -6.76 3.94
N CYS A 349 -6.00 -6.68 4.42
CA CYS A 349 -6.97 -7.78 4.26
C CYS A 349 -8.46 -7.35 4.42
N LYS A 350 -9.08 -6.67 3.45
CA LYS A 350 -10.58 -6.59 3.39
C LYS A 350 -11.28 -7.92 3.04
N SER A 351 -10.56 -9.05 3.11
CA SER A 351 -11.18 -10.37 2.99
C SER A 351 -11.75 -10.76 4.34
N VAL A 352 -13.01 -11.21 4.36
CA VAL A 352 -13.69 -11.79 5.54
C VAL A 352 -12.99 -13.08 6.04
N MET A 353 -11.93 -13.54 5.34
CA MET A 353 -11.25 -14.82 5.51
C MET A 353 -9.86 -14.76 6.15
N TYR A 354 -9.37 -13.65 6.75
CA TYR A 354 -8.02 -13.64 7.38
C TYR A 354 -7.93 -12.86 8.70
N PRO A 355 -7.07 -13.27 9.66
CA PRO A 355 -5.95 -14.22 9.56
C PRO A 355 -6.41 -15.68 9.69
N THR A 356 -6.11 -16.48 8.67
CA THR A 356 -6.30 -17.92 8.57
C THR A 356 -5.08 -18.47 7.81
N ALA A 357 -4.86 -19.78 7.84
CA ALA A 357 -3.63 -20.42 7.35
C ALA A 357 -3.34 -20.17 5.85
N ASP A 358 -4.33 -19.75 5.08
CA ASP A 358 -4.26 -19.59 3.63
C ASP A 358 -3.88 -18.15 3.18
N CYS A 359 -3.43 -17.28 4.09
CA CYS A 359 -3.16 -15.87 3.79
C CYS A 359 -1.92 -15.79 2.92
N THR A 360 -1.99 -15.12 1.78
CA THR A 360 -0.80 -14.97 0.91
C THR A 360 0.30 -14.09 1.54
N TYR A 361 0.04 -13.46 2.67
CA TYR A 361 0.96 -12.65 3.48
C TYR A 361 0.56 -12.81 4.96
N PRO A 362 1.37 -13.34 5.91
CA PRO A 362 2.62 -14.09 5.85
C PRO A 362 2.34 -15.59 6.08
N ALA A 363 2.50 -16.43 5.05
CA ALA A 363 2.47 -17.89 5.19
C ALA A 363 3.90 -18.46 5.36
N SER A 364 4.78 -17.74 6.06
CA SER A 364 6.10 -18.26 6.40
C SER A 364 5.96 -19.42 7.37
N ALA A 365 6.76 -20.47 7.14
CA ALA A 365 6.82 -21.61 8.05
C ALA A 365 7.16 -21.12 9.47
N GLY A 366 6.28 -21.42 10.43
CA GLY A 366 6.42 -21.00 11.83
C GLY A 366 5.49 -19.87 12.28
N TRP A 367 4.69 -19.27 11.38
CA TRP A 367 3.71 -18.26 11.77
C TRP A 367 2.67 -18.79 12.77
N ARG A 368 2.52 -18.10 13.92
CA ARG A 368 1.57 -18.45 15.00
C ARG A 368 0.45 -17.41 15.19
N GLY A 369 0.13 -16.63 14.17
CA GLY A 369 -0.96 -15.66 14.27
C GLY A 369 -2.32 -16.32 14.57
N PRO A 370 -3.32 -15.53 15.01
CA PRO A 370 -4.64 -16.04 15.38
C PRO A 370 -5.23 -16.87 14.25
N ARG A 371 -5.73 -18.06 14.56
CA ARG A 371 -6.46 -18.91 13.60
C ARG A 371 -7.93 -18.53 13.60
N GLN A 372 -8.66 -18.95 12.56
CA GLN A 372 -10.11 -18.72 12.49
C GLN A 372 -10.85 -19.29 13.71
N GLU A 373 -10.36 -20.43 14.22
CA GLU A 373 -10.85 -21.12 15.41
C GLU A 373 -10.57 -20.38 16.72
N ASP A 374 -9.53 -19.54 16.76
CA ASP A 374 -9.16 -18.74 17.93
C ASP A 374 -9.99 -17.44 18.04
N LEU A 375 -10.63 -17.03 16.94
CA LEU A 375 -11.51 -15.87 16.94
C LEU A 375 -12.85 -16.27 17.59
N PRO A 376 -13.41 -15.45 18.52
CA PRO A 376 -14.68 -15.78 19.14
C PRO A 376 -15.73 -15.97 18.05
N MET A 377 -16.34 -17.16 18.05
CA MET A 377 -17.52 -17.39 17.24
C MET A 377 -18.56 -16.38 17.67
N VAL A 378 -18.99 -15.52 16.74
CA VAL A 378 -20.16 -14.67 16.98
C VAL A 378 -21.29 -15.65 17.27
N LYS A 379 -21.76 -15.70 18.52
CA LYS A 379 -22.98 -16.42 18.88
C LYS A 379 -24.06 -15.77 18.03
N GLY A 380 -24.50 -16.47 17.00
CA GLY A 380 -25.46 -15.97 16.02
C GLY A 380 -26.74 -15.55 16.73
N GLY A 381 -26.84 -14.26 17.03
CA GLY A 381 -28.12 -13.59 17.13
C GLY A 381 -28.56 -13.29 15.70
N ASP A 382 -29.78 -13.66 15.34
CA ASP A 382 -30.34 -13.62 13.98
C ASP A 382 -30.26 -12.23 13.28
N ASN A 383 -29.86 -11.18 13.98
CA ASN A 383 -29.69 -9.83 13.44
C ASN A 383 -28.28 -9.51 12.91
N ASP A 384 -27.21 -10.16 13.40
CA ASP A 384 -25.84 -9.78 13.00
C ASP A 384 -25.43 -10.36 11.64
N GLY A 385 -26.12 -11.41 11.18
CA GLY A 385 -25.99 -11.93 9.82
C GLY A 385 -26.40 -10.91 8.74
N GLN A 386 -27.27 -9.94 9.06
CA GLN A 386 -27.65 -8.86 8.13
C GLN A 386 -26.59 -7.75 8.05
N LEU A 387 -25.83 -7.48 9.12
CA LEU A 387 -24.79 -6.45 9.11
C LEU A 387 -23.59 -6.81 8.23
N LEU A 388 -23.24 -8.10 8.16
CA LEU A 388 -22.22 -8.60 7.23
C LEU A 388 -22.71 -8.64 5.76
N SER A 389 -24.02 -8.81 5.53
CA SER A 389 -24.58 -8.80 4.17
C SER A 389 -24.63 -7.39 3.58
N HIS A 390 -24.81 -6.34 4.38
CA HIS A 390 -25.01 -4.98 3.89
C HIS A 390 -23.82 -4.39 3.08
N SER A 391 -22.56 -4.77 3.35
CA SER A 391 -21.43 -4.33 2.52
C SER A 391 -21.44 -4.94 1.11
N ALA A 392 -21.90 -6.19 0.96
CA ALA A 392 -22.09 -6.83 -0.35
C ALA A 392 -23.43 -6.43 -0.99
N GLU A 393 -24.48 -6.22 -0.19
CA GLU A 393 -25.80 -5.82 -0.65
C GLU A 393 -25.85 -4.37 -1.12
N HIS A 394 -25.10 -3.43 -0.55
CA HIS A 394 -25.01 -2.07 -1.12
C HIS A 394 -24.34 -2.06 -2.50
N ALA A 395 -23.40 -2.97 -2.76
CA ALA A 395 -22.83 -3.17 -4.09
C ALA A 395 -23.80 -3.85 -5.08
N GLN A 396 -24.80 -4.58 -4.60
CA GLN A 396 -25.82 -5.27 -5.40
C GLN A 396 -27.14 -4.49 -5.56
N ARG A 397 -27.62 -3.75 -4.55
CA ARG A 397 -28.88 -2.97 -4.57
C ARG A 397 -28.82 -1.78 -5.52
N GLY A 398 -27.61 -1.29 -5.85
CA GLY A 398 -27.40 -0.37 -6.98
C GLY A 398 -27.79 -0.97 -8.36
N ARG A 399 -28.09 -2.28 -8.45
CA ARG A 399 -28.56 -2.96 -9.66
C ARG A 399 -30.04 -3.33 -9.65
N ALA A 400 -30.70 -3.38 -8.48
CA ALA A 400 -32.06 -3.90 -8.36
C ALA A 400 -33.17 -2.83 -8.46
N PHE A 401 -32.88 -1.55 -8.20
CA PHE A 401 -33.89 -0.48 -8.19
C PHE A 401 -34.36 0.03 -9.57
N ARG A 402 -34.10 -0.69 -10.67
CA ARG A 402 -34.52 -0.27 -12.04
C ARG A 402 -35.34 -1.30 -12.81
N ARG A 403 -36.00 -2.24 -12.13
CA ARG A 403 -37.04 -3.08 -12.74
C ARG A 403 -38.28 -3.11 -11.86
N GLY A 404 -39.08 -2.05 -11.96
CA GLY A 404 -40.38 -1.95 -11.32
C GLY A 404 -41.08 -0.69 -11.82
N GLY A 405 -41.69 -0.77 -12.99
CA GLY A 405 -42.49 0.32 -13.52
C GLY A 405 -43.78 0.49 -12.73
N HIS A 406 -44.28 1.72 -12.69
CA HIS A 406 -45.72 1.95 -12.62
C HIS A 406 -46.13 3.18 -13.43
N MET A 407 -47.00 2.93 -14.40
CA MET A 407 -47.81 3.90 -15.12
C MET A 407 -48.69 4.71 -14.18
N CYS A 408 -48.82 6.01 -14.46
CA CYS A 408 -50.00 6.90 -14.35
C CYS A 408 -49.48 8.35 -14.40
N ARG A 409 -50.09 9.37 -15.02
CA ARG A 409 -51.32 9.52 -15.79
C ARG A 409 -51.20 10.89 -16.48
N ARG A 410 -51.85 11.04 -17.64
CA ARG A 410 -52.06 12.30 -18.35
C ARG A 410 -52.63 13.41 -17.45
N GLY A 411 -52.12 14.63 -17.62
CA GLY A 411 -52.77 15.88 -17.19
C GLY A 411 -52.47 16.99 -18.19
N ARG A 412 -53.46 17.32 -19.01
CA ARG A 412 -53.51 18.46 -19.96
C ARG A 412 -53.96 19.73 -19.23
N GLY A 413 -53.59 20.88 -19.80
CA GLY A 413 -54.16 22.20 -19.52
C GLY A 413 -53.24 23.02 -18.63
N GLY A 414 -52.93 24.28 -18.85
CA GLY A 414 -53.33 25.38 -19.74
C GLY A 414 -52.50 26.56 -19.20
N HIS A 415 -52.02 27.52 -19.96
CA HIS A 415 -52.75 28.69 -20.44
C HIS A 415 -51.69 29.81 -20.32
N TRP A 416 -51.22 30.34 -21.45
CA TRP A 416 -50.38 31.55 -21.46
C TRP A 416 -51.30 32.71 -21.80
N ILE A 417 -51.52 33.60 -20.84
CA ILE A 417 -52.03 34.95 -21.06
C ILE A 417 -50.91 35.89 -20.63
N GLY A 418 -50.52 36.78 -21.55
CA GLY A 418 -49.61 37.88 -21.26
C GLY A 418 -50.30 39.04 -20.54
N GLY A 419 -49.52 40.04 -20.15
CA GLY A 419 -50.08 41.29 -19.66
C GLY A 419 -49.14 42.03 -18.72
N SER A 420 -48.41 42.97 -19.31
CA SER A 420 -47.97 44.27 -18.82
C SER A 420 -48.45 44.70 -17.42
N HIS A 421 -47.50 45.14 -16.58
CA HIS A 421 -47.46 46.51 -16.06
C HIS A 421 -46.05 46.85 -15.55
#